data_AF-A0AA86MQR5-F1
#
_entry.id   AF-A0AA86MQR5-F1
#
_cell.length_a   1.000
_cell.length_b   1.000
_cell.length_c   1.000
_cell.angle_alpha   90.00
_cell.angle_beta   90.00
_cell.angle_gamma   90.00
#
_symmetry.space_group_name_H-M   'P 1'
#
loop_
_entity.id
_entity.type
_entity.pdbx_description
1 polymer ?
#
loop_
_entity_poly.entity_id
_entity_poly.type
_entity_poly.pdbx_seq_one_letter_code
_entity_poly.pdbx_strand_id
1 'polypeptide(L)'
;MSIYHFGQMKVISRGTGRSVIASSAYISGEKLYNEYDGLTHDYTRKQGVVFSEVMLPENAKDEWKNRQILWNEVEKIEKSKVSQFSTKF
;
A
#
# COMPACT_ATOMS: atom_id res chain seq x y z
N MET A 1 -20.64 19.36 -16.89
CA MET A 1 -19.66 19.87 -15.91
C MET A 1 -19.05 18.70 -15.17
N SER A 2 -17.74 18.49 -15.30
CA SER A 2 -17.00 17.51 -14.50
C SER A 2 -16.45 18.21 -13.26
N ILE A 3 -16.87 17.76 -12.08
CA ILE A 3 -16.28 18.21 -10.80
C ILE A 3 -15.16 17.24 -10.48
N TYR A 4 -13.92 17.72 -10.49
CA TYR A 4 -12.77 16.95 -10.03
C TYR A 4 -12.52 17.28 -8.56
N HIS A 5 -12.49 16.25 -7.72
CA HIS A 5 -12.20 16.37 -6.29
C HIS A 5 -10.83 15.76 -6.01
N PHE A 6 -9.88 16.58 -5.57
CA PHE A 6 -8.64 16.07 -5.00
C PHE A 6 -8.91 15.71 -3.53
N GLY A 7 -8.86 14.42 -3.22
CA GLY A 7 -9.17 13.90 -1.90
C GLY A 7 -8.16 14.30 -0.82
N GLN A 8 -8.52 14.07 0.43
CA GLN A 8 -7.67 14.32 1.59
C GLN A 8 -6.41 13.44 1.56
N MET A 9 -5.25 14.09 1.62
CA MET A 9 -3.96 13.43 1.81
C MET A 9 -3.91 12.83 3.23
N LYS A 10 -3.75 11.52 3.33
CA LYS A 10 -3.71 10.79 4.60
C LYS A 10 -2.41 10.02 4.72
N VAL A 11 -1.67 10.28 5.79
CA VAL A 11 -0.49 9.49 6.16
C VAL A 11 -0.96 8.18 6.79
N ILE A 12 -0.39 7.08 6.33
CA ILE A 12 -0.57 5.75 6.91
C ILE A 12 0.59 5.54 7.89
N SER A 13 0.28 5.36 9.17
CA SER A 13 1.27 5.14 10.23
C SER A 13 0.83 4.04 11.18
N ARG A 14 1.80 3.27 11.71
CA ARG A 14 1.55 2.25 12.75
C ARG A 14 0.94 2.80 14.01
N GLY A 15 1.29 4.02 14.40
CA GLY A 15 0.73 4.64 15.61
C GLY A 15 -0.79 4.72 15.58
N THR A 16 -1.38 4.70 14.38
CA THR A 16 -2.83 4.74 14.14
C THR A 16 -3.47 3.37 13.91
N GLY A 17 -2.71 2.28 14.04
CA GLY A 17 -3.20 0.91 13.86
C GLY A 17 -3.46 0.53 12.39
N ARG A 18 -2.86 1.25 11.43
CA ARG A 18 -3.03 0.99 9.99
C ARG A 18 -1.81 0.27 9.42
N SER A 19 -2.06 -0.78 8.63
CA SER A 19 -1.04 -1.46 7.83
C SER A 19 -1.02 -0.91 6.40
N VAL A 20 0.19 -0.81 5.86
CA VAL A 20 0.45 -0.39 4.47
C VAL A 20 0.02 -1.47 3.51
N ILE A 21 0.26 -2.73 3.88
CA ILE A 21 -0.06 -3.91 3.08
C ILE A 21 -1.58 -4.01 2.95
N ALA A 22 -2.31 -3.87 4.07
CA ALA A 22 -3.77 -3.83 4.06
C ALA A 22 -4.31 -2.68 3.19
N SER A 23 -3.72 -1.49 3.33
CA SER A 23 -4.12 -0.31 2.55
C SER A 23 -3.83 -0.49 1.05
N SER A 24 -2.68 -1.07 0.70
CA SER A 24 -2.28 -1.30 -0.68
C SER A 24 -3.14 -2.37 -1.33
N ALA A 25 -3.38 -3.48 -0.64
CA ALA A 25 -4.29 -4.54 -1.09
C ALA A 25 -5.69 -3.97 -1.32
N TYR A 26 -6.19 -3.14 -0.40
CA TYR A 26 -7.49 -2.49 -0.54
C TYR A 26 -7.55 -1.54 -1.74
N ILE A 27 -6.52 -0.74 -1.99
CA ILE A 27 -6.52 0.24 -3.11
C ILE A 27 -6.45 -0.50 -4.45
N SER A 28 -5.59 -1.51 -4.54
CA SER A 28 -5.39 -2.31 -5.76
C SER A 28 -6.44 -3.39 -5.99
N GLY A 29 -7.22 -3.77 -4.98
CA GLY A 29 -8.14 -4.89 -5.09
C GLY A 29 -7.42 -6.23 -5.24
N GLU A 30 -6.21 -6.36 -4.69
CA GLU A 30 -5.41 -7.58 -4.77
C GLU A 30 -5.38 -8.32 -3.42
N LYS A 31 -4.82 -9.53 -3.45
CA LYS A 31 -4.51 -10.32 -2.26
C LYS A 31 -3.04 -10.14 -1.92
N LEU A 32 -2.76 -9.52 -0.77
CA LEU A 32 -1.39 -9.35 -0.26
C LEU A 32 -1.23 -10.02 1.10
N TYR A 33 -0.06 -10.61 1.33
CA TYR A 33 0.31 -11.23 2.60
C TYR A 33 1.10 -10.27 3.48
N ASN A 34 0.72 -10.12 4.74
CA ASN A 34 1.54 -9.42 5.71
C ASN A 34 2.46 -10.41 6.44
N GLU A 35 3.77 -10.31 6.21
CA GLU A 35 4.78 -11.10 6.92
C GLU A 35 4.92 -10.72 8.40
N TYR A 36 4.59 -9.48 8.76
CA TYR A 36 4.69 -9.00 10.14
C TYR A 36 3.51 -9.48 11.00
N ASP A 37 2.28 -9.30 10.51
CA ASP A 37 1.07 -9.73 11.22
C ASP A 37 0.73 -11.22 10.99
N GLY A 38 1.34 -11.84 9.98
CA GLY A 38 1.01 -13.21 9.52
C GLY A 38 -0.37 -13.32 8.86
N LEU A 39 -1.01 -12.19 8.56
CA LEU A 39 -2.37 -12.13 8.02
C LEU A 39 -2.34 -11.93 6.50
N THR A 40 -3.25 -12.60 5.80
CA THR A 40 -3.45 -12.36 4.37
C THR A 40 -4.64 -11.44 4.17
N HIS A 41 -4.41 -10.29 3.54
CA HIS A 41 -5.44 -9.32 3.19
C HIS A 41 -5.92 -9.58 1.76
N ASP A 42 -7.10 -10.18 1.62
CA ASP A 42 -7.71 -10.50 0.33
C ASP A 42 -8.82 -9.50 -0.02
N TYR A 43 -8.52 -8.60 -0.97
CA TYR A 43 -9.49 -7.62 -1.49
C TYR A 43 -9.85 -7.85 -2.96
N THR A 44 -9.65 -9.07 -3.47
CA THR A 44 -9.99 -9.47 -4.86
C THR A 44 -11.46 -9.31 -5.22
N ARG A 45 -12.34 -9.29 -4.22
CA ARG A 45 -13.78 -9.07 -4.40
C ARG A 45 -14.16 -7.60 -4.60
N LYS A 46 -13.20 -6.67 -4.50
CA LYS A 46 -13.46 -5.24 -4.65
C LYS A 46 -13.71 -4.91 -6.12
N GLN A 47 -14.89 -4.37 -6.39
CA GLN A 47 -15.26 -3.90 -7.72
C GLN A 47 -14.91 -2.42 -7.89
N GLY A 48 -14.58 -2.01 -9.12
CA GLY A 48 -14.29 -0.61 -9.46
C GLY A 48 -12.80 -0.24 -9.50
N VAL A 49 -11.87 -1.19 -9.30
CA VAL A 49 -10.45 -0.97 -9.61
C VAL A 49 -10.26 -1.24 -11.10
N VAL A 50 -10.20 -0.18 -11.90
CA VAL A 50 -10.00 -0.28 -13.36
C VAL A 50 -8.52 -0.37 -13.72
N PHE A 51 -7.65 0.20 -12.88
CA PHE A 51 -6.22 0.26 -13.12
C PHE A 51 -5.45 0.26 -11.80
N SER A 52 -4.35 -0.49 -11.75
CA SER A 52 -3.41 -0.48 -10.64
C SER A 52 -2.00 -0.75 -11.17
N GLU A 53 -1.05 0.12 -10.85
CA GLU A 53 0.36 -0.04 -11.24
C GLU A 53 1.28 0.43 -10.10
N VAL A 54 2.48 -0.13 -10.04
CA VAL A 54 3.57 0.32 -9.17
C VAL A 54 4.58 1.04 -10.05
N MET A 55 4.69 2.36 -9.89
CA MET A 55 5.68 3.16 -10.62
C MET A 55 6.99 3.18 -9.84
N LEU A 56 8.07 2.85 -10.54
CA LEU A 56 9.43 2.81 -10.00
C LEU A 56 10.25 3.98 -10.53
N PRO A 57 11.10 4.61 -9.71
CA PRO A 57 12.10 5.55 -10.21
C PRO A 57 13.16 4.81 -11.02
N GLU A 58 13.84 5.50 -11.95
CA GLU A 58 14.83 4.90 -12.87
C GLU A 58 15.97 4.13 -12.17
N ASN A 59 16.23 4.41 -10.90
CA ASN A 59 17.31 3.81 -10.12
C ASN A 59 16.84 2.69 -9.15
N ALA A 60 15.57 2.28 -9.23
CA ALA A 60 15.02 1.23 -8.39
C ALA A 60 15.25 -0.16 -9.01
N LYS A 61 15.39 -1.17 -8.15
CA LYS A 61 15.46 -2.58 -8.60
C LYS A 61 14.10 -3.02 -9.14
N ASP A 62 14.12 -3.79 -10.24
CA ASP A 62 12.90 -4.37 -10.84
C ASP A 62 12.10 -5.27 -9.88
N GLU A 63 12.75 -5.82 -8.86
CA GLU A 63 12.12 -6.62 -7.80
C GLU A 63 11.01 -5.85 -7.07
N TRP A 64 11.12 -4.52 -6.98
CA TRP A 64 10.14 -3.65 -6.34
C TRP A 64 8.89 -3.41 -7.20
N LYS A 65 8.88 -3.87 -8.45
CA LYS A 65 7.68 -3.86 -9.30
C LYS A 65 6.61 -4.79 -8.72
N ASN A 66 7.04 -5.81 -7.99
CA ASN A 66 6.15 -6.66 -7.23
C ASN A 66 5.70 -5.95 -5.96
N ARG A 67 4.41 -5.57 -5.94
CA ARG A 67 3.76 -4.89 -4.82
C ARG A 67 3.92 -5.64 -3.49
N GLN A 68 3.86 -6.97 -3.53
CA GLN A 68 4.04 -7.82 -2.36
C GLN A 68 5.42 -7.64 -1.73
N ILE A 69 6.46 -7.67 -2.57
CA ILE A 69 7.86 -7.53 -2.13
C ILE A 69 8.09 -6.11 -1.61
N LEU A 70 7.65 -5.10 -2.36
CA LEU A 70 7.83 -3.70 -1.98
C LEU A 70 7.26 -3.40 -0.59
N TRP A 71 5.99 -3.74 -0.34
CA TRP A 71 5.35 -3.38 0.93
C TRP A 71 5.81 -4.23 2.11
N ASN A 72 6.19 -5.50 1.88
CA ASN A 72 6.81 -6.31 2.92
C ASN A 72 8.18 -5.75 3.35
N GLU A 73 9.00 -5.32 2.39
CA GLU A 73 10.29 -4.72 2.70
C GLU A 73 10.14 -3.36 3.41
N VAL A 74 9.16 -2.54 3.00
CA VAL A 74 8.82 -1.30 3.72
C VAL A 74 8.38 -1.59 5.16
N GLU A 75 7.50 -2.58 5.39
CA GLU A 75 7.08 -2.96 6.75
C GLU A 75 8.24 -3.54 7.59
N LYS A 76 9.20 -4.23 6.97
CA LYS A 76 10.40 -4.75 7.65
C LYS A 76 11.35 -3.63 8.09
N ILE A 77 11.56 -2.62 7.25
CA ILE A 77 12.48 -1.51 7.53
C ILE A 77 11.90 -0.60 8.61
N GLU A 78 10.60 -0.30 8.52
CA GLU A 78 9.93 0.63 9.41
C GLU A 78 9.42 -0.04 10.70
N LYS A 79 10.35 -0.44 11.59
CA LYS A 79 10.05 -1.08 12.90
C LYS A 79 9.55 -0.14 14.01
N SER A 80 9.60 1.17 13.78
CA SER A 80 9.32 2.16 14.83
C SER A 80 7.82 2.42 15.02
N LYS A 81 7.39 2.66 16.27
CA LYS A 81 5.99 2.92 16.65
C LYS A 81 5.40 4.20 16.01
N VAL A 82 6.26 5.12 15.55
CA VAL A 82 5.90 6.41 14.93
C VAL A 82 6.24 6.45 13.44
N SER A 83 6.61 5.32 12.83
CA SER A 83 6.98 5.29 11.40
C SER A 83 5.80 5.68 10.50
N GLN A 84 6.11 6.41 9.44
CA GLN A 84 5.17 6.87 8.42
C GLN A 84 5.46 6.12 7.13
N PHE A 85 4.55 5.23 6.78
CA PHE A 85 4.79 4.22 5.76
C PHE A 85 4.57 4.68 4.34
N SER A 86 3.50 5.45 4.14
CA SER A 86 3.06 5.90 2.83
C SER A 86 2.05 7.02 3.01
N THR A 87 2.07 7.96 2.07
CA THR A 87 1.02 8.97 1.99
C THR A 87 0.04 8.58 0.90
N LYS A 88 -1.24 8.45 1.27
CA LYS A 88 -2.34 8.20 0.33
C LYS A 88 -2.94 9.55 -0.08
N PHE A 89 -3.02 9.80 -1.37
CA PHE A 89 -3.83 10.86 -1.97
C PHE A 89 -5.09 10.27 -2.62
#